data_AF-G4Z5M0-F1
#
_entry.id   AF-G4Z5M0-F1
#
_cell.length_a   1.000
_cell.length_b   1.000
_cell.length_c   1.000
_cell.angle_alpha   90.00
_cell.angle_beta   90.00
_cell.angle_gamma   90.00
#
_symmetry.space_group_name_H-M   'P 1'
#
loop_
_entity.id
_entity.type
_entity.pdbx_description
1 polymer ?
#
loop_
_entity_poly.entity_id
_entity_poly.type
_entity_poly.pdbx_seq_one_letter_code
_entity_poly.pdbx_strand_id
1 'polypeptide(L)'
;MLSLCLGQRVEDGTLVTALQQAARFYLLAGLRSVQLLDGVKTQQDWSDKLNDEQLASALSQLQALYGLHELAGFDHEDVPELKDAGEFVAYDLLLHADEPQDVAWMLLKLSPKLRKLPIVQRALRAFVALQTDDFRAFFAEFGAMSLLEQAAALRHLPKVWDRGLRMMNKGFGKQDRFPLEELARWMHLADPESEGEGELAERLCNAMKIQAQRHPPPPPPAPKENEEVADSWEVVDDLTAKVSSLSVKKAPSSIGFAQFKLAPLLERMDSGAVRSLLRDVVSRIEATLAAEGALLTTTELIMGKTQETSTSG
;
A
#
# COMPACT_ATOMS: atom_id res chain seq x y z
N MET A 1 -45.78 10.03 -18.63
CA MET A 1 -44.43 10.56 -18.34
C MET A 1 -43.74 9.86 -17.18
N LEU A 2 -44.38 9.67 -16.02
CA LEU A 2 -43.76 8.93 -14.88
C LEU A 2 -43.33 7.48 -15.20
N SER A 3 -44.04 6.80 -16.10
CA SER A 3 -43.74 5.41 -16.47
C SER A 3 -42.49 5.21 -17.34
N LEU A 4 -42.01 6.27 -18.02
CA LEU A 4 -40.78 6.21 -18.83
C LEU A 4 -39.53 6.49 -17.97
N CYS A 5 -39.65 7.36 -16.98
CA CYS A 5 -38.56 7.66 -16.05
C CYS A 5 -38.23 6.48 -15.12
N LEU A 6 -39.24 5.69 -14.72
CA LEU A 6 -39.02 4.49 -13.89
C LEU A 6 -38.29 3.37 -14.65
N GLY A 7 -38.55 3.21 -15.96
CA GLY A 7 -37.89 2.19 -16.79
C GLY A 7 -36.39 2.49 -16.99
N GLN A 8 -36.05 3.72 -17.37
CA GLN A 8 -34.65 4.16 -17.49
C GLN A 8 -33.92 4.10 -16.14
N ARG A 9 -34.58 4.47 -15.03
CA ARG A 9 -33.98 4.45 -13.69
C ARG A 9 -33.61 3.05 -13.18
N VAL A 10 -34.40 2.03 -13.53
CA VAL A 10 -34.09 0.61 -13.18
C VAL A 10 -32.93 0.08 -14.01
N GLU A 11 -32.84 0.49 -15.28
CA GLU A 11 -31.71 0.16 -16.16
C GLU A 11 -30.42 0.87 -15.71
N ASP A 12 -30.52 2.14 -15.30
CA ASP A 12 -29.38 2.95 -14.80
C ASP A 12 -28.85 2.41 -13.47
N GLY A 13 -29.70 2.05 -12.50
CA GLY A 13 -29.26 1.54 -11.21
C GLY A 13 -28.60 0.15 -11.30
N THR A 14 -29.13 -0.73 -12.15
CA THR A 14 -28.55 -2.05 -12.42
C THR A 14 -27.19 -1.91 -13.11
N LEU A 15 -27.07 -0.96 -14.05
CA LEU A 15 -25.81 -0.65 -14.73
C LEU A 15 -24.77 -0.09 -13.76
N VAL A 16 -25.14 0.86 -12.89
CA VAL A 16 -24.24 1.38 -11.85
C VAL A 16 -23.71 0.25 -10.98
N THR A 17 -24.59 -0.61 -10.48
CA THR A 17 -24.20 -1.75 -9.63
C THR A 17 -23.24 -2.70 -10.37
N ALA A 18 -23.53 -3.02 -11.63
CA ALA A 18 -22.67 -3.89 -12.44
C ALA A 18 -21.29 -3.26 -12.70
N LEU A 19 -21.23 -1.96 -12.98
CA LEU A 19 -19.97 -1.24 -13.18
C LEU A 19 -19.15 -1.13 -11.87
N GLN A 20 -19.82 -0.93 -10.73
CA GLN A 20 -19.19 -0.95 -9.41
C GLN A 20 -18.53 -2.31 -9.13
N GLN A 21 -19.28 -3.40 -9.35
CA GLN A 21 -18.77 -4.76 -9.21
C GLN A 21 -17.62 -5.04 -10.19
N ALA A 22 -17.72 -4.58 -11.44
CA ALA A 22 -16.66 -4.72 -12.43
C ALA A 22 -15.38 -3.99 -12.01
N ALA A 23 -15.47 -2.76 -11.50
CA ALA A 23 -14.32 -2.01 -11.03
C ALA A 23 -13.63 -2.71 -9.83
N ARG A 24 -14.40 -3.16 -8.83
CA ARG A 24 -13.87 -3.95 -7.70
C ARG A 24 -13.21 -5.25 -8.17
N PHE A 25 -13.81 -5.93 -9.16
CA PHE A 25 -13.23 -7.12 -9.79
C PHE A 25 -11.88 -6.84 -10.45
N TYR A 26 -11.76 -5.79 -11.28
CA TYR A 26 -10.50 -5.50 -11.98
C TYR A 26 -9.37 -5.06 -11.04
N LEU A 27 -9.70 -4.38 -9.93
CA LEU A 27 -8.73 -4.08 -8.87
C LEU A 27 -8.23 -5.36 -8.21
N LEU A 28 -9.13 -6.26 -7.85
CA LEU A 28 -8.78 -7.53 -7.23
C LEU A 28 -8.02 -8.46 -8.18
N ALA A 29 -8.42 -8.52 -9.45
CA ALA A 29 -7.73 -9.28 -10.48
C ALA A 29 -6.31 -8.78 -10.70
N GLY A 30 -6.12 -7.44 -10.74
CA GLY A 30 -4.81 -6.81 -10.76
C GLY A 30 -3.94 -7.22 -9.56
N LEU A 31 -4.48 -7.14 -8.35
CA LEU A 31 -3.80 -7.57 -7.13
C LEU A 31 -3.38 -9.05 -7.19
N ARG A 32 -4.31 -9.95 -7.57
CA ARG A 32 -4.07 -11.40 -7.67
C ARG A 32 -3.04 -11.73 -8.74
N SER A 33 -3.01 -10.98 -9.84
CA SER A 33 -2.03 -11.18 -10.91
C SER A 33 -0.59 -11.01 -10.40
N VAL A 34 -0.36 -10.07 -9.47
CA VAL A 34 0.97 -9.83 -8.86
C VAL A 34 1.42 -11.02 -8.00
N GLN A 35 0.47 -11.67 -7.33
CA GLN A 35 0.75 -12.81 -6.45
C GLN A 35 0.97 -14.10 -7.22
N LEU A 36 0.07 -14.40 -8.16
CA LEU A 36 -0.05 -15.72 -8.75
C LEU A 36 0.79 -15.90 -10.03
N LEU A 37 1.12 -14.80 -10.72
CA LEU A 37 1.84 -14.89 -11.99
C LEU A 37 3.34 -14.71 -11.75
N ASP A 38 4.09 -15.82 -11.88
CA ASP A 38 5.52 -15.91 -11.59
C ASP A 38 6.44 -15.33 -12.68
N GLY A 39 6.01 -14.26 -13.34
CA GLY A 39 6.81 -13.60 -14.37
C GLY A 39 6.84 -14.30 -15.73
N VAL A 40 6.30 -15.50 -15.84
CA VAL A 40 5.94 -16.12 -17.11
C VAL A 40 4.59 -15.55 -17.54
N LYS A 41 4.55 -14.24 -17.83
CA LYS A 41 3.41 -13.67 -18.57
C LYS A 41 3.61 -14.07 -20.02
N THR A 42 3.23 -15.29 -20.38
CA THR A 42 2.77 -15.51 -21.75
C THR A 42 1.58 -14.56 -21.91
N GLN A 43 1.68 -13.58 -22.82
CA GLN A 43 0.60 -12.61 -23.09
C GLN A 43 -0.76 -13.28 -23.42
N GLN A 44 -0.75 -14.59 -23.63
CA GLN A 44 -1.90 -15.45 -23.84
C GLN A 44 -2.79 -15.61 -22.59
N ASP A 45 -2.26 -15.47 -21.37
CA ASP A 45 -3.02 -15.77 -20.14
C ASP A 45 -3.45 -14.51 -19.36
N TRP A 46 -2.69 -13.41 -19.44
CA TRP A 46 -2.98 -12.17 -18.71
C TRP A 46 -2.35 -10.94 -19.36
N SER A 47 -3.06 -9.80 -19.26
CA SER A 47 -2.57 -8.49 -19.70
C SER A 47 -2.91 -7.42 -18.66
N ASP A 48 -1.89 -6.89 -17.98
CA ASP A 48 -2.06 -5.77 -17.03
C ASP A 48 -2.68 -4.57 -17.72
N LYS A 49 -2.22 -4.28 -18.94
CA LYS A 49 -2.70 -3.18 -19.76
C LYS A 49 -4.19 -3.30 -20.04
N LEU A 50 -4.66 -4.48 -20.45
CA LEU A 50 -6.08 -4.69 -20.72
C LEU A 50 -6.90 -4.58 -19.43
N ASN A 51 -6.43 -5.15 -18.32
CA ASN A 51 -7.10 -5.03 -17.02
C ASN A 51 -7.26 -3.55 -16.61
N ASP A 52 -6.20 -2.77 -16.77
CA ASP A 52 -6.20 -1.34 -16.46
C ASP A 52 -7.11 -0.52 -17.39
N GLU A 53 -7.10 -0.83 -18.69
CA GLU A 53 -8.02 -0.19 -19.66
C GLU A 53 -9.49 -0.49 -19.33
N GLN A 54 -9.81 -1.72 -18.93
CA GLN A 54 -11.18 -2.07 -18.53
C GLN A 54 -11.58 -1.43 -17.19
N LEU A 55 -10.66 -1.35 -16.23
CA LEU A 55 -10.89 -0.65 -14.97
C LEU A 55 -11.14 0.85 -15.21
N ALA A 56 -10.28 1.52 -15.97
CA ALA A 56 -10.42 2.94 -16.29
C ALA A 56 -11.74 3.21 -17.05
N SER A 57 -12.10 2.32 -17.99
CA SER A 57 -13.38 2.40 -18.69
C SER A 57 -14.58 2.30 -17.75
N ALA A 58 -14.57 1.34 -16.81
CA ALA A 58 -15.65 1.19 -15.83
C ALA A 58 -15.77 2.41 -14.91
N LEU A 59 -14.64 2.93 -14.41
CA LEU A 59 -14.61 4.12 -13.55
C LEU A 59 -15.07 5.38 -14.29
N SER A 60 -14.64 5.59 -15.54
CA SER A 60 -15.10 6.70 -16.36
C SER A 60 -16.61 6.65 -16.62
N GLN A 61 -17.17 5.46 -16.84
CA GLN A 61 -18.61 5.30 -17.02
C GLN A 61 -19.38 5.59 -15.72
N LEU A 62 -18.88 5.11 -14.58
CA LEU A 62 -19.45 5.44 -13.27
C LEU A 62 -19.47 6.95 -13.02
N GLN A 63 -18.37 7.64 -13.28
CA GLN A 63 -18.32 9.10 -13.12
C GLN A 63 -19.32 9.84 -14.01
N ALA A 64 -19.49 9.40 -15.26
CA ALA A 64 -20.47 9.98 -16.16
C ALA A 64 -21.91 9.79 -15.62
N LEU A 65 -22.24 8.59 -15.15
CA LEU A 65 -23.54 8.28 -14.55
C LEU A 65 -23.79 9.10 -13.27
N TYR A 66 -22.79 9.20 -12.40
CA TYR A 66 -22.88 10.01 -11.17
C TYR A 66 -23.11 11.49 -11.48
N GLY A 67 -22.43 12.03 -12.49
CA GLY A 67 -22.64 13.41 -12.94
C GLY A 67 -24.05 13.64 -13.51
N LEU A 68 -24.61 12.67 -14.25
CA LEU A 68 -25.98 12.76 -14.74
C LEU A 68 -27.01 12.78 -13.61
N HIS A 69 -26.82 11.96 -12.57
CA HIS A 69 -27.69 11.97 -11.40
C HIS A 69 -27.61 13.28 -10.61
N GLU A 70 -26.40 13.84 -10.45
CA GLU A 70 -26.23 15.14 -9.79
C GLU A 70 -26.89 16.28 -10.59
N LEU A 71 -26.76 16.30 -11.91
CA LEU A 71 -27.44 17.26 -12.79
C LEU A 71 -28.97 17.14 -12.73
N ALA A 72 -29.49 15.93 -12.50
CA ALA A 72 -30.91 15.69 -12.27
C ALA A 72 -31.38 16.10 -10.86
N GLY A 73 -30.48 16.63 -10.02
CA GLY A 73 -30.79 17.16 -8.69
C GLY A 73 -30.87 16.11 -7.59
N PHE A 74 -30.39 14.88 -7.84
CA PHE A 74 -30.35 13.84 -6.82
C PHE A 74 -29.10 13.99 -5.94
N ASP A 75 -29.29 13.92 -4.62
CA ASP A 75 -28.15 13.81 -3.70
C ASP A 75 -27.68 12.36 -3.66
N HIS A 76 -26.37 12.15 -3.51
CA HIS A 76 -25.78 10.80 -3.50
C HIS A 76 -26.25 9.95 -2.31
N GLU A 77 -26.72 10.58 -1.24
CA GLU A 77 -27.25 9.90 -0.05
C GLU A 77 -28.70 9.42 -0.22
N ASP A 78 -29.46 10.02 -1.15
CA ASP A 78 -30.87 9.71 -1.39
C ASP A 78 -31.08 8.57 -2.40
N VAL A 79 -30.01 8.16 -3.08
CA VAL A 79 -30.01 7.12 -4.12
C VAL A 79 -29.10 5.98 -3.66
N PRO A 80 -29.65 4.79 -3.33
CA PRO A 80 -28.88 3.67 -2.80
C PRO A 80 -27.63 3.32 -3.63
N GLU A 81 -27.74 3.40 -4.95
CA GLU A 81 -26.69 3.06 -5.91
C GLU A 81 -25.53 4.09 -5.92
N LEU A 82 -25.79 5.32 -5.46
CA LEU A 82 -24.80 6.40 -5.38
C LEU A 82 -24.12 6.50 -4.02
N LYS A 83 -24.58 5.74 -3.02
CA LYS A 83 -24.05 5.76 -1.66
C LYS A 83 -22.55 5.48 -1.61
N ASP A 84 -22.08 4.60 -2.49
CA ASP A 84 -20.68 4.19 -2.57
C ASP A 84 -19.87 5.05 -3.57
N ALA A 85 -20.42 6.12 -4.14
CA ALA A 85 -19.73 6.92 -5.17
C ALA A 85 -18.35 7.42 -4.73
N GLY A 86 -18.19 7.74 -3.44
CA GLY A 86 -16.90 8.16 -2.88
C GLY A 86 -15.80 7.09 -2.99
N GLU A 87 -16.16 5.81 -2.90
CA GLU A 87 -15.25 4.67 -3.07
C GLU A 87 -14.64 4.66 -4.47
N PHE A 88 -15.49 4.77 -5.50
CA PHE A 88 -15.05 4.71 -6.90
C PHE A 88 -14.31 5.98 -7.34
N VAL A 89 -14.68 7.14 -6.78
CA VAL A 89 -13.90 8.37 -6.96
C VAL A 89 -12.50 8.22 -6.37
N ALA A 90 -12.38 7.60 -5.19
CA ALA A 90 -11.07 7.35 -4.58
C ALA A 90 -10.22 6.39 -5.43
N TYR A 91 -10.81 5.31 -5.96
CA TYR A 91 -10.10 4.40 -6.87
C TYR A 91 -9.61 5.11 -8.12
N ASP A 92 -10.43 5.98 -8.73
CA ASP A 92 -10.04 6.67 -9.94
C ASP A 92 -8.93 7.71 -9.70
N LEU A 93 -8.97 8.41 -8.57
CA LEU A 93 -7.89 9.30 -8.13
C LEU A 93 -6.58 8.54 -7.91
N LEU A 94 -6.65 7.38 -7.23
CA LEU A 94 -5.47 6.55 -6.97
C LEU A 94 -4.94 5.92 -8.26
N LEU A 95 -5.80 5.52 -9.18
CA LEU A 95 -5.43 4.95 -10.47
C LEU A 95 -4.56 5.91 -11.29
N HIS A 96 -4.96 7.19 -11.35
CA HIS A 96 -4.32 8.24 -12.14
C HIS A 96 -3.35 9.12 -11.32
N ALA A 97 -2.93 8.68 -10.13
CA ALA A 97 -2.18 9.54 -9.20
C ALA A 97 -0.81 10.03 -9.76
N ASP A 98 -0.27 9.35 -10.76
CA ASP A 98 0.95 9.74 -11.47
C ASP A 98 0.72 10.72 -12.65
N GLU A 99 -0.54 10.95 -13.01
CA GLU A 99 -1.01 11.83 -14.09
C GLU A 99 -1.73 13.06 -13.49
N PRO A 100 -0.99 14.08 -13.01
CA PRO A 100 -1.58 15.20 -12.26
C PRO A 100 -2.57 16.03 -13.10
N GLN A 101 -2.46 16.00 -14.42
CA GLN A 101 -3.40 16.67 -15.32
C GLN A 101 -4.77 15.99 -15.27
N ASP A 102 -4.80 14.66 -15.27
CA ASP A 102 -6.03 13.86 -15.28
C ASP A 102 -6.74 13.97 -13.93
N VAL A 103 -5.99 13.94 -12.83
CA VAL A 103 -6.51 14.23 -11.48
C VAL A 103 -7.07 15.66 -11.41
N ALA A 104 -6.38 16.66 -11.98
CA ALA A 104 -6.89 18.03 -12.00
C ALA A 104 -8.22 18.15 -12.77
N TRP A 105 -8.32 17.49 -13.94
CA TRP A 105 -9.55 17.45 -14.72
C TRP A 105 -10.70 16.75 -14.00
N MET A 106 -10.41 15.64 -13.32
CA MET A 106 -11.38 14.94 -12.48
C MET A 106 -11.87 15.84 -11.35
N LEU A 107 -10.95 16.50 -10.64
CA LEU A 107 -11.27 17.43 -9.56
C LEU A 107 -12.12 18.60 -10.02
N LEU A 108 -12.03 19.08 -11.26
CA LEU A 108 -12.91 20.14 -11.76
C LEU A 108 -14.36 19.68 -11.88
N LYS A 109 -14.59 18.39 -12.16
CA LYS A 109 -15.92 17.80 -12.39
C LYS A 109 -16.56 17.27 -11.10
N LEU A 110 -15.76 16.87 -10.11
CA LEU A 110 -16.26 16.27 -8.88
C LEU A 110 -17.03 17.26 -8.01
N SER A 111 -18.16 16.83 -7.44
CA SER A 111 -18.93 17.67 -6.52
C SER A 111 -18.13 18.02 -5.24
N PRO A 112 -18.34 19.21 -4.64
CA PRO A 112 -17.68 19.57 -3.38
C PRO A 112 -18.03 18.63 -2.22
N LYS A 113 -19.19 17.96 -2.27
CA LYS A 113 -19.61 16.98 -1.26
C LYS A 113 -18.76 15.72 -1.34
N LEU A 114 -18.65 15.11 -2.53
CA LEU A 114 -17.82 13.92 -2.74
C LEU A 114 -16.36 14.18 -2.40
N ARG A 115 -15.84 15.36 -2.75
CA ARG A 115 -14.47 15.74 -2.40
C ARG A 115 -14.21 15.71 -0.91
N LYS A 116 -15.19 16.01 -0.05
CA LYS A 116 -15.03 16.05 1.40
C LYS A 116 -15.13 14.68 2.07
N LEU A 117 -15.51 13.64 1.34
CA LEU A 117 -15.61 12.30 1.92
C LEU A 117 -14.23 11.82 2.39
N PRO A 118 -14.14 11.15 3.55
CA PRO A 118 -12.85 10.73 4.12
C PRO A 118 -12.00 9.88 3.18
N ILE A 119 -12.63 8.96 2.44
CA ILE A 119 -11.96 8.08 1.47
C ILE A 119 -11.37 8.86 0.29
N VAL A 120 -12.10 9.86 -0.22
CA VAL A 120 -11.64 10.74 -1.30
C VAL A 120 -10.52 11.66 -0.80
N GLN A 121 -10.65 12.21 0.40
CA GLN A 121 -9.60 13.00 1.03
C GLN A 121 -8.32 12.20 1.27
N ARG A 122 -8.42 10.92 1.64
CA ARG A 122 -7.27 10.02 1.75
C ARG A 122 -6.56 9.84 0.41
N ALA A 123 -7.32 9.53 -0.65
CA ALA A 123 -6.76 9.42 -2.00
C ALA A 123 -6.07 10.72 -2.46
N LEU A 124 -6.66 11.87 -2.17
CA LEU A 124 -6.06 13.18 -2.47
C LEU A 124 -4.78 13.44 -1.69
N ARG A 125 -4.70 13.07 -0.40
CA ARG A 125 -3.46 13.21 0.38
C ARG A 125 -2.37 12.29 -0.16
N ALA A 126 -2.71 11.05 -0.54
CA ALA A 126 -1.76 10.14 -1.20
C ALA A 126 -1.28 10.69 -2.54
N PHE A 127 -2.18 11.26 -3.36
CA PHE A 127 -1.82 11.95 -4.59
C PHE A 127 -0.85 13.11 -4.34
N VAL A 128 -1.18 14.02 -3.42
CA VAL A 128 -0.31 15.16 -3.08
C VAL A 128 1.06 14.68 -2.63
N ALA A 129 1.10 13.69 -1.74
CA ALA A 129 2.34 13.10 -1.25
C ALA A 129 3.21 12.54 -2.40
N LEU A 130 2.60 11.87 -3.38
CA LEU A 130 3.29 11.37 -4.57
C LEU A 130 3.84 12.50 -5.45
N GLN A 131 3.10 13.61 -5.61
CA GLN A 131 3.52 14.75 -6.41
C GLN A 131 4.61 15.59 -5.75
N THR A 132 4.63 15.65 -4.42
CA THR A 132 5.65 16.39 -3.65
C THR A 132 6.83 15.53 -3.20
N ASP A 133 6.90 14.28 -3.67
CA ASP A 133 7.89 13.27 -3.25
C ASP A 133 7.96 13.09 -1.70
N ASP A 134 6.84 13.31 -0.99
CA ASP A 134 6.70 13.01 0.44
C ASP A 134 6.30 11.54 0.62
N PHE A 135 7.27 10.65 0.40
CA PHE A 135 7.01 9.21 0.42
C PHE A 135 6.63 8.68 1.81
N ARG A 136 7.02 9.38 2.88
CA ARG A 136 6.58 9.05 4.23
C ARG A 136 5.07 9.27 4.38
N ALA A 137 4.57 10.43 3.94
CA ALA A 137 3.13 10.70 3.94
C ALA A 137 2.39 9.72 3.02
N PHE A 138 2.95 9.42 1.84
CA PHE A 138 2.37 8.43 0.93
C PHE A 138 2.18 7.07 1.61
N PHE A 139 3.23 6.53 2.25
CA PHE A 139 3.15 5.22 2.92
C PHE A 139 2.23 5.24 4.15
N ALA A 140 2.13 6.37 4.85
CA ALA A 140 1.17 6.53 5.95
C ALA A 140 -0.28 6.42 5.44
N GLU A 141 -0.61 7.09 4.33
CA GLU A 141 -1.93 6.95 3.72
C GLU A 141 -2.15 5.54 3.15
N PHE A 142 -1.13 4.96 2.49
CA PHE A 142 -1.18 3.59 1.94
C PHE A 142 -1.47 2.53 3.01
N GLY A 143 -0.83 2.64 4.18
CA GLY A 143 -1.11 1.74 5.31
C GLY A 143 -2.51 1.88 5.89
N ALA A 144 -3.18 3.03 5.70
CA ALA A 144 -4.53 3.31 6.19
C ALA A 144 -5.64 3.05 5.15
N MET A 145 -5.27 2.68 3.93
CA MET A 145 -6.19 2.36 2.83
C MET A 145 -6.82 0.98 3.02
N SER A 146 -8.04 0.81 2.50
CA SER A 146 -8.65 -0.51 2.33
C SER A 146 -7.89 -1.36 1.30
N LEU A 147 -8.15 -2.67 1.26
CA LEU A 147 -7.54 -3.59 0.30
C LEU A 147 -7.61 -3.09 -1.15
N LEU A 148 -8.78 -2.61 -1.59
CA LEU A 148 -9.00 -2.19 -2.97
C LEU A 148 -8.38 -0.82 -3.26
N GLU A 149 -8.33 0.08 -2.28
CA GLU A 149 -7.57 1.33 -2.38
C GLU A 149 -6.06 1.01 -2.51
N GLN A 150 -5.53 0.09 -1.70
CA GLN A 150 -4.15 -0.37 -1.80
C GLN A 150 -3.87 -1.03 -3.15
N ALA A 151 -4.81 -1.84 -3.66
CA ALA A 151 -4.69 -2.44 -5.00
C ALA A 151 -4.61 -1.37 -6.10
N ALA A 152 -5.41 -0.29 -6.01
CA ALA A 152 -5.33 0.84 -6.94
C ALA A 152 -3.97 1.55 -6.84
N ALA A 153 -3.49 1.79 -5.62
CA ALA A 153 -2.25 2.53 -5.35
C ALA A 153 -0.96 1.71 -5.58
N LEU A 154 -1.04 0.37 -5.58
CA LEU A 154 0.12 -0.53 -5.65
C LEU A 154 1.04 -0.26 -6.85
N ARG A 155 0.44 0.13 -7.98
CA ARG A 155 1.16 0.46 -9.23
C ARG A 155 2.19 1.58 -9.07
N HIS A 156 2.04 2.44 -8.07
CA HIS A 156 2.91 3.58 -7.84
C HIS A 156 4.15 3.23 -7.02
N LEU A 157 4.14 2.10 -6.30
CA LEU A 157 5.25 1.70 -5.42
C LEU A 157 6.61 1.64 -6.12
N PRO A 158 6.74 1.08 -7.35
CA PRO A 158 8.04 1.07 -8.02
C PRO A 158 8.58 2.49 -8.25
N LYS A 159 7.72 3.44 -8.63
CA LYS A 159 8.13 4.83 -8.84
C LYS A 159 8.53 5.49 -7.52
N VAL A 160 7.78 5.24 -6.44
CA VAL A 160 8.09 5.71 -5.08
C VAL A 160 9.45 5.17 -4.62
N TRP A 161 9.70 3.87 -4.78
CA TRP A 161 10.98 3.26 -4.41
C TRP A 161 12.15 3.81 -5.23
N ASP A 162 12.02 3.90 -6.56
CA ASP A 162 13.07 4.44 -7.43
C ASP A 162 13.45 5.87 -7.05
N ARG A 163 12.45 6.76 -6.92
CA ARG A 163 12.68 8.15 -6.55
C ARG A 163 13.21 8.28 -5.13
N GLY A 164 12.65 7.53 -4.18
CA GLY A 164 13.07 7.49 -2.79
C GLY A 164 14.55 7.11 -2.66
N LEU A 165 14.98 6.03 -3.31
CA LEU A 165 16.38 5.62 -3.32
C LEU A 165 17.29 6.66 -3.98
N ARG A 166 16.86 7.32 -5.06
CA ARG A 166 17.63 8.40 -5.68
C ARG A 166 17.80 9.59 -4.74
N MET A 167 16.75 9.97 -4.00
CA MET A 167 16.81 11.03 -3.00
C MET A 167 17.75 10.64 -1.85
N MET A 168 17.62 9.41 -1.34
CA MET A 168 18.52 8.88 -0.32
C MET A 168 19.96 8.81 -0.80
N ASN A 169 20.22 8.39 -2.03
CA ASN A 169 21.57 8.32 -2.58
C ASN A 169 22.22 9.72 -2.67
N LYS A 170 21.43 10.75 -2.97
CA LYS A 170 21.89 12.15 -2.95
C LYS A 170 22.11 12.67 -1.53
N GLY A 171 21.19 12.39 -0.60
CA GLY A 171 21.25 12.88 0.78
C GLY A 171 22.30 12.18 1.65
N PHE A 172 22.44 10.87 1.49
CA PHE A 172 23.32 10.00 2.26
C PHE A 172 24.57 9.56 1.50
N GLY A 173 24.84 10.06 0.30
CA GLY A 173 25.99 9.62 -0.52
C GLY A 173 27.38 9.86 0.09
N LYS A 174 27.46 10.58 1.22
CA LYS A 174 28.67 10.75 2.05
C LYS A 174 28.68 9.90 3.31
N GLN A 175 27.55 9.31 3.67
CA GLN A 175 27.43 8.40 4.81
C GLN A 175 27.84 7.00 4.36
N ASP A 176 28.81 6.43 5.05
CA ASP A 176 29.39 5.14 4.66
C ASP A 176 28.43 3.96 4.85
N ARG A 177 27.48 4.08 5.80
CA ARG A 177 26.58 2.98 6.20
C ARG A 177 25.21 3.49 6.60
N PHE A 178 24.16 3.00 5.91
CA PHE A 178 22.76 3.23 6.25
C PHE A 178 22.10 1.91 6.66
N PRO A 179 21.46 1.79 7.83
CA PRO A 179 20.88 0.53 8.30
C PRO A 179 19.78 -0.02 7.37
N LEU A 180 19.83 -1.31 7.05
CA LEU A 180 18.87 -1.94 6.14
C LEU A 180 17.45 -2.00 6.75
N GLU A 181 17.33 -2.09 8.07
CA GLU A 181 16.03 -2.16 8.76
C GLU A 181 15.33 -0.81 8.73
N GLU A 182 16.09 0.27 8.87
CA GLU A 182 15.57 1.64 8.71
C GLU A 182 15.12 1.86 7.27
N LEU A 183 15.91 1.36 6.29
CA LEU A 183 15.54 1.45 4.88
C LEU A 183 14.26 0.66 4.59
N ALA A 184 14.15 -0.55 5.14
CA ALA A 184 12.97 -1.39 4.99
C ALA A 184 11.73 -0.67 5.53
N ARG A 185 11.82 -0.09 6.74
CA ARG A 185 10.73 0.71 7.33
C ARG A 185 10.36 1.92 6.47
N TRP A 186 11.34 2.68 6.00
CA TRP A 186 11.09 3.89 5.18
C TRP A 186 10.47 3.57 3.83
N MET A 187 10.77 2.40 3.26
CA MET A 187 10.24 1.95 1.97
C MET A 187 8.99 1.10 2.08
N HIS A 188 8.41 1.00 3.29
CA HIS A 188 7.25 0.15 3.60
C HIS A 188 7.47 -1.32 3.16
N LEU A 189 8.72 -1.76 3.35
CA LEU A 189 9.20 -3.12 3.12
C LEU A 189 9.38 -3.92 4.41
N ALA A 190 9.00 -3.36 5.55
CA ALA A 190 8.98 -4.04 6.85
C ALA A 190 7.63 -3.83 7.52
N ASP A 191 7.12 -4.85 8.22
CA ASP A 191 6.11 -4.61 9.27
C ASP A 191 6.74 -3.70 10.34
N PRO A 192 6.07 -2.59 10.75
CA PRO A 192 6.53 -1.74 11.82
C PRO A 192 6.94 -2.46 13.11
N GLU A 193 6.32 -3.61 13.39
CA GLU A 193 6.56 -4.42 14.60
C GLU A 193 7.57 -5.58 14.37
N SER A 194 8.06 -5.76 13.14
CA SER A 194 8.99 -6.84 12.79
C SER A 194 10.45 -6.39 12.90
N GLU A 195 11.24 -7.10 13.70
CA GLU A 195 12.68 -6.84 13.86
C GLU A 195 13.55 -7.45 12.74
N GLY A 196 12.99 -7.87 11.59
CA GLY A 196 13.64 -8.86 10.72
C GLY A 196 13.76 -8.62 9.20
N GLU A 197 13.30 -7.50 8.63
CA GLU A 197 13.06 -7.42 7.17
C GLU A 197 14.17 -6.75 6.33
N GLY A 198 15.43 -6.89 6.75
CA GLY A 198 16.58 -6.37 5.98
C GLY A 198 16.76 -6.99 4.58
N GLU A 199 16.11 -8.13 4.29
CA GLU A 199 16.25 -8.83 3.00
C GLU A 199 15.60 -8.06 1.86
N LEU A 200 14.40 -7.56 2.12
CA LEU A 200 13.61 -6.86 1.12
C LEU A 200 14.28 -5.52 0.79
N ALA A 201 14.80 -4.84 1.80
CA ALA A 201 15.62 -3.65 1.62
C ALA A 201 16.90 -3.92 0.81
N GLU A 202 17.62 -5.02 1.10
CA GLU A 202 18.79 -5.43 0.32
C GLU A 202 18.41 -5.73 -1.14
N ARG A 203 17.32 -6.48 -1.36
CA ARG A 203 16.81 -6.79 -2.71
C ARG A 203 16.47 -5.51 -3.48
N LEU A 204 15.84 -4.55 -2.81
CA LEU A 204 15.54 -3.23 -3.38
C LEU A 204 16.82 -2.45 -3.71
N CYS A 205 17.82 -2.43 -2.83
CA CYS A 205 19.13 -1.82 -3.11
C CYS A 205 19.80 -2.45 -4.33
N ASN A 206 19.83 -3.78 -4.40
CA ASN A 206 20.42 -4.53 -5.49
C ASN A 206 19.73 -4.25 -6.83
N ALA A 207 18.41 -4.02 -6.84
CA ALA A 207 17.66 -3.62 -8.03
C ALA A 207 18.17 -2.29 -8.65
N MET A 208 18.83 -1.45 -7.86
CA MET A 208 19.43 -0.17 -8.27
C MET A 208 20.96 -0.17 -8.28
N LYS A 209 21.60 -1.35 -8.09
CA LYS A 209 23.06 -1.50 -7.90
C LYS A 209 23.64 -0.68 -6.73
N ILE A 210 22.85 -0.49 -5.68
CA ILE A 210 23.32 0.04 -4.40
C ILE A 210 23.96 -1.12 -3.64
N GLN A 211 25.19 -0.94 -3.16
CA GLN A 211 25.90 -1.97 -2.43
C GLN A 211 25.24 -2.17 -1.05
N ALA A 212 24.68 -3.35 -0.81
CA ALA A 212 24.15 -3.77 0.48
C ALA A 212 25.00 -4.92 1.06
N GLN A 213 25.17 -4.94 2.38
CA GLN A 213 25.89 -5.98 3.10
C GLN A 213 25.11 -6.37 4.35
N ARG A 214 24.74 -7.65 4.46
CA ARG A 214 24.22 -8.25 5.68
C ARG A 214 25.34 -8.68 6.62
N HIS A 215 25.09 -8.57 7.92
CA HIS A 215 25.92 -9.23 8.91
C HIS A 215 25.71 -10.75 8.85
N PRO A 216 26.75 -11.55 9.13
CA PRO A 216 26.57 -12.97 9.34
C PRO A 216 25.57 -13.19 10.49
N PRO A 217 24.71 -14.22 10.41
CA PRO A 217 23.86 -14.57 11.54
C PRO A 217 24.75 -14.79 12.79
N PRO A 218 24.28 -14.40 13.99
CA PRO A 218 25.04 -14.66 15.21
C PRO A 218 25.31 -16.17 15.33
N PRO A 219 26.52 -16.57 15.78
CA PRO A 219 26.82 -17.97 16.00
C PRO A 219 25.79 -18.57 16.97
N PRO A 220 25.43 -19.86 16.81
CA PRO A 220 24.51 -20.51 17.73
C PRO A 220 25.06 -20.37 19.16
N PRO A 221 24.19 -20.12 20.16
CA PRO A 221 24.63 -20.00 21.53
C PRO A 221 25.41 -21.25 21.89
N ALA A 222 26.65 -21.07 22.36
CA ALA A 222 27.45 -22.17 22.89
C ALA A 222 26.58 -22.91 23.93
N PRO A 223 26.60 -24.25 23.95
CA PRO A 223 25.93 -24.99 25.00
C PRO A 223 26.41 -24.41 26.33
N LYS A 224 25.46 -24.00 27.18
CA LYS A 224 25.76 -23.59 28.54
C LYS A 224 26.38 -24.81 29.23
N GLU A 225 27.70 -24.92 29.19
CA GLU A 225 28.43 -25.73 30.14
C GLU A 225 28.05 -25.18 31.52
N ASN A 226 27.51 -26.07 32.34
CA ASN A 226 27.06 -25.75 33.69
C ASN A 226 28.15 -24.96 34.40
N GLU A 227 27.90 -23.68 34.68
CA GLU A 227 28.62 -22.96 35.71
C GLU A 227 28.40 -23.73 37.00
N GLU A 228 29.41 -24.49 37.40
CA GLU A 228 29.54 -25.00 38.75
C GLU A 228 29.41 -23.80 39.70
N VAL A 229 28.32 -23.83 40.47
CA VAL A 229 28.08 -22.97 41.61
C VAL A 229 29.23 -23.21 42.60
N ALA A 230 30.20 -22.30 42.60
CA ALA A 230 31.13 -22.14 43.71
C ALA A 230 30.52 -21.13 44.68
N ASP A 231 29.87 -21.65 45.72
CA ASP A 231 29.52 -20.92 46.93
C ASP A 231 30.77 -20.23 47.49
N SER A 232 30.80 -18.89 47.46
CA SER A 232 31.74 -18.11 48.26
C SER A 232 31.00 -16.97 48.93
N TRP A 233 30.83 -17.14 50.24
CA TRP A 233 30.26 -16.17 51.15
C TRP A 233 31.34 -15.15 51.54
N GLU A 234 31.33 -13.97 50.93
CA GLU A 234 31.86 -12.76 51.57
C GLU A 234 30.86 -11.61 51.37
N VAL A 235 30.09 -11.37 52.44
CA VAL A 235 29.33 -10.14 52.63
C VAL A 235 30.32 -9.09 53.12
N VAL A 236 30.57 -8.07 52.30
CA VAL A 236 31.08 -6.78 52.78
C VAL A 236 30.19 -5.70 52.19
N ASP A 237 29.45 -5.05 53.08
CA ASP A 237 28.70 -3.83 52.83
C ASP A 237 29.64 -2.77 52.24
N ASP A 238 29.35 -2.29 51.04
CA ASP A 238 29.75 -0.94 50.67
C ASP A 238 28.63 -0.22 49.90
N LEU A 239 28.08 0.77 50.60
CA LEU A 239 26.97 1.64 50.22
C LEU A 239 27.40 2.61 49.10
N THR A 240 27.51 2.14 47.86
CA THR A 240 27.55 3.02 46.67
C THR A 240 26.67 2.51 45.52
N ALA A 241 25.51 1.97 45.85
CA ALA A 241 24.42 1.76 44.91
C ALA A 241 23.37 2.87 45.03
N LYS A 242 23.52 3.95 44.26
CA LYS A 242 22.38 4.74 43.80
C LYS A 242 22.54 5.17 42.33
N VAL A 243 22.11 4.24 41.49
CA VAL A 243 21.34 4.46 40.26
C VAL A 243 22.11 5.06 39.07
N SER A 244 23.07 4.27 38.60
CA SER A 244 23.29 4.08 37.18
C SER A 244 22.08 3.37 36.56
N SER A 245 21.05 4.12 36.16
CA SER A 245 19.95 3.57 35.34
C SER A 245 19.55 4.54 34.23
N LEU A 246 20.50 4.85 33.36
CA LEU A 246 20.19 5.12 31.96
C LEU A 246 20.62 3.88 31.19
N SER A 247 19.79 2.84 31.26
CA SER A 247 19.80 1.78 30.27
C SER A 247 19.52 2.44 28.93
N VAL A 248 20.60 2.82 28.24
CA VAL A 248 20.57 3.02 26.80
C VAL A 248 20.06 1.68 26.27
N LYS A 249 18.79 1.65 25.84
CA LYS A 249 18.26 0.53 25.06
C LYS A 249 19.31 0.26 24.00
N LYS A 250 19.99 -0.88 24.10
CA LYS A 250 21.00 -1.33 23.15
C LYS A 250 20.31 -1.20 21.79
N ALA A 251 20.81 -0.31 20.93
CA ALA A 251 20.26 -0.16 19.59
C ALA A 251 20.19 -1.57 18.99
N PRO A 252 19.05 -1.97 18.39
CA PRO A 252 18.95 -3.29 17.77
C PRO A 252 20.15 -3.42 16.85
N SER A 253 20.94 -4.49 17.04
CA SER A 253 22.08 -4.78 16.18
C SER A 253 21.57 -4.82 14.75
N SER A 254 22.00 -3.89 13.90
CA SER A 254 21.54 -3.86 12.50
C SER A 254 21.83 -5.20 11.84
N ILE A 255 20.88 -5.71 11.07
CA ILE A 255 20.98 -6.92 10.25
C ILE A 255 21.92 -6.66 9.06
N GLY A 256 22.08 -5.40 8.65
CA GLY A 256 23.09 -5.00 7.66
C GLY A 256 23.06 -3.52 7.31
N PHE A 257 23.83 -3.14 6.30
CA PHE A 257 23.93 -1.77 5.81
C PHE A 257 23.87 -1.66 4.29
N ALA A 258 23.24 -0.59 3.81
CA ALA A 258 23.38 -0.08 2.45
C ALA A 258 24.45 1.01 2.41
N GLN A 259 25.23 1.03 1.34
CA GLN A 259 26.23 2.06 1.04
C GLN A 259 25.75 2.92 -0.12
N PHE A 260 25.27 4.11 0.20
CA PHE A 260 24.93 5.12 -0.80
C PHE A 260 26.21 5.80 -1.29
N LYS A 261 26.33 5.95 -2.61
CA LYS A 261 27.50 6.57 -3.25
C LYS A 261 27.02 7.69 -4.14
N LEU A 262 27.78 8.78 -4.25
CA LEU A 262 27.49 9.87 -5.19
C LEU A 262 27.53 9.45 -6.68
N ALA A 263 27.78 8.18 -6.98
CA ALA A 263 27.69 7.62 -8.32
C ALA A 263 26.24 7.59 -8.83
N PRO A 264 26.03 7.76 -10.15
CA PRO A 264 24.71 7.62 -10.74
C PRO A 264 24.19 6.19 -10.56
N LEU A 265 22.94 6.09 -10.09
CA LEU A 265 22.21 4.83 -10.02
C LEU A 265 21.77 4.38 -11.43
N LEU A 266 21.37 3.12 -11.55
CA LEU A 266 20.73 2.61 -12.76
C LEU A 266 19.59 3.53 -13.22
N GLU A 267 19.37 3.64 -14.53
CA GLU A 267 18.25 4.43 -15.08
C GLU A 267 16.89 3.83 -14.72
N ARG A 268 16.82 2.50 -14.56
CA ARG A 268 15.61 1.77 -14.19
C ARG A 268 15.95 0.63 -13.23
N MET A 269 15.05 0.38 -12.29
CA MET A 269 15.13 -0.79 -11.41
C MET A 269 15.00 -2.09 -12.20
N ASP A 270 15.65 -3.15 -11.71
CA ASP A 270 15.47 -4.50 -12.23
C ASP A 270 14.01 -4.96 -12.12
N SER A 271 13.40 -5.34 -13.24
CA SER A 271 11.97 -5.67 -13.31
C SER A 271 11.62 -6.97 -12.60
N GLY A 272 12.57 -7.89 -12.44
CA GLY A 272 12.39 -9.12 -11.66
C GLY A 272 12.32 -8.83 -10.17
N ALA A 273 13.28 -8.04 -9.66
CA ALA A 273 13.32 -7.60 -8.27
C ALA A 273 12.07 -6.79 -7.90
N VAL A 274 11.65 -5.84 -8.74
CA VAL A 274 10.43 -5.05 -8.51
C VAL A 274 9.20 -5.95 -8.37
N ARG A 275 9.03 -6.93 -9.27
CA ARG A 275 7.89 -7.86 -9.20
C ARG A 275 7.90 -8.69 -7.91
N SER A 276 9.06 -9.19 -7.52
CA SER A 276 9.21 -9.92 -6.26
C SER A 276 8.87 -9.05 -5.06
N LEU A 277 9.35 -7.81 -5.01
CA LEU A 277 9.05 -6.87 -3.92
C LEU A 277 7.55 -6.51 -3.86
N LEU A 278 6.92 -6.29 -5.02
CA LEU A 278 5.47 -6.06 -5.08
C LEU A 278 4.70 -7.26 -4.55
N ARG A 279 5.10 -8.48 -4.88
CA ARG A 279 4.48 -9.70 -4.33
C ARG A 279 4.57 -9.74 -2.82
N ASP A 280 5.75 -9.45 -2.26
CA ASP A 280 5.95 -9.45 -0.81
C ASP A 280 5.07 -8.39 -0.12
N VAL A 281 4.92 -7.19 -0.71
CA VAL A 281 3.98 -6.17 -0.22
C VAL A 281 2.55 -6.69 -0.25
N VAL A 282 2.11 -7.30 -1.35
CA VAL A 282 0.75 -7.82 -1.46
C VAL A 282 0.49 -8.94 -0.45
N SER A 283 1.43 -9.87 -0.27
CA SER A 283 1.32 -10.92 0.74
C SER A 283 1.17 -10.35 2.16
N ARG A 284 1.85 -9.24 2.47
CA ARG A 284 1.68 -8.55 3.77
C ARG A 284 0.33 -7.87 3.90
N ILE A 285 -0.14 -7.18 2.87
CA ILE A 285 -1.48 -6.57 2.86
C ILE A 285 -2.53 -7.62 3.26
N GLU A 286 -2.45 -8.82 2.69
CA GLU A 286 -3.35 -9.91 3.04
C GLU A 286 -3.16 -10.44 4.45
N ALA A 287 -1.91 -10.58 4.91
CA ALA A 287 -1.62 -11.03 6.27
C ALA A 287 -2.14 -10.05 7.33
N THR A 288 -2.01 -8.75 7.10
CA THR A 288 -2.56 -7.71 7.99
C THR A 288 -4.08 -7.80 8.05
N LEU A 289 -4.76 -7.92 6.91
CA LEU A 289 -6.23 -8.07 6.87
C LEU A 289 -6.70 -9.38 7.51
N ALA A 290 -5.92 -10.45 7.38
CA ALA A 290 -6.19 -11.71 8.06
C ALA A 290 -6.09 -11.57 9.59
N ALA A 291 -5.04 -10.89 10.06
CA ALA A 291 -4.81 -10.65 11.49
C ALA A 291 -5.90 -9.75 12.10
N GLU A 292 -6.43 -8.79 11.34
CA GLU A 292 -7.53 -7.91 11.76
C GLU A 292 -8.90 -8.59 11.73
N GLY A 293 -8.99 -9.87 11.32
CA GLY A 293 -10.26 -10.57 11.15
C GLY A 293 -11.15 -9.95 10.06
N ALA A 294 -10.56 -9.14 9.17
CA ALA A 294 -11.24 -8.37 8.14
C ALA A 294 -11.20 -9.04 6.75
N LEU A 295 -10.83 -10.32 6.69
CA LEU A 295 -10.84 -11.12 5.46
C LEU A 295 -12.28 -11.32 4.98
N LEU A 296 -12.73 -10.39 4.13
CA LEU A 296 -13.90 -10.58 3.28
C LEU A 296 -13.55 -11.61 2.21
N THR A 297 -14.52 -12.46 1.88
CA THR A 297 -14.43 -13.36 0.73
C THR A 297 -14.28 -12.53 -0.56
N THR A 298 -13.65 -13.11 -1.58
CA THR A 298 -13.56 -12.51 -2.93
C THR A 298 -14.93 -12.03 -3.43
N THR A 299 -15.98 -12.81 -3.17
CA THR A 299 -17.35 -12.46 -3.54
C THR A 299 -17.84 -11.23 -2.79
N GLU A 300 -17.62 -11.14 -1.48
CA GLU A 300 -18.02 -9.96 -0.68
C GLU A 300 -17.26 -8.70 -1.09
N LEU A 301 -15.98 -8.83 -1.46
CA LEU A 301 -15.18 -7.71 -1.98
C LEU A 301 -15.72 -7.20 -3.32
N ILE A 302 -16.22 -8.07 -4.19
CA ILE A 302 -16.76 -7.68 -5.50
C ILE A 302 -18.19 -7.13 -5.34
N MET A 303 -19.05 -7.85 -4.63
CA MET A 303 -20.47 -7.53 -4.48
C MET A 303 -20.70 -6.31 -3.58
N GLY A 304 -19.74 -5.96 -2.73
CA GLY A 304 -19.91 -4.97 -1.66
C GLY A 304 -20.59 -5.58 -0.44
N LYS A 305 -20.65 -4.83 0.68
CA LYS A 305 -21.35 -5.29 1.87
C LYS A 305 -22.85 -5.40 1.56
N THR A 306 -23.37 -6.62 1.53
CA THR A 306 -24.81 -6.87 1.52
C THR A 306 -25.42 -6.19 2.74
N GLN A 307 -26.20 -5.12 2.52
CA GLN A 307 -27.12 -4.68 3.56
C GLN A 307 -28.09 -5.84 3.78
N GLU A 308 -28.08 -6.42 4.99
CA GLU A 308 -29.18 -7.24 5.44
C GLU A 308 -30.45 -6.39 5.27
N THR A 309 -31.26 -6.71 4.27
CA THR A 309 -32.64 -6.28 4.26
C THR A 309 -33.28 -6.97 5.45
N SER A 310 -33.32 -6.26 6.57
CA SER A 310 -34.16 -6.58 7.72
C SER A 310 -35.61 -6.55 7.25
N THR A 311 -36.07 -7.65 6.67
CA THR A 311 -37.49 -7.97 6.56
C THR A 311 -37.98 -8.30 7.96
N SER A 312 -38.36 -7.27 8.72
CA SER A 312 -39.30 -7.41 9.81
C SER A 312 -40.70 -7.42 9.19
N GLY A 313 -41.20 -8.62 8.91
CA GLY A 313 -42.62 -8.91 8.66
C GLY A 313 -43.11 -9.87 9.73
#